data_AF-A0A522DJ18-F1
#
_entry.id   AF-A0A522DJ18-F1
#
_cell.length_a   1.000
_cell.length_b   1.000
_cell.length_c   1.000
_cell.angle_alpha   90.00
_cell.angle_beta   90.00
_cell.angle_gamma   90.00
#
_symmetry.space_group_name_H-M   'P 1'
#
loop_
_entity.id
_entity.type
_entity.pdbx_description
1 polymer ?
#
loop_
_entity_poly.entity_id
_entity_poly.type
_entity_poly.pdbx_seq_one_letter_code
_entity_poly.pdbx_strand_id
1 'polypeptide(L)'
;ERMGTAAVRTLLNFVFNTLIDANPTCTYDSTALFAAGHNNDLGASKPLNETNLEAAWGLLRKQTGLDGEKLNLVPRILIVHPDQEALANRLVNSELVVAGGDTTVGVVPASNFFRGRLQVITTPYITTTRYYVCADPSQSDTIEIGFYQGQETPQFFVEAKGSGVEFERDAMRTKTRYIFGGTPLDHRWIVRANV
;
A
#
# COMPACT_ATOMS: atom_id res chain seq x y z
N GLU A 1 18.92 -16.38 9.33
CA GLU A 1 18.63 -14.99 8.88
C GLU A 1 17.83 -14.92 7.57
N ARG A 2 18.33 -15.46 6.45
CA ARG A 2 17.64 -15.38 5.14
C ARG A 2 16.17 -15.83 5.13
N MET A 3 15.81 -16.89 5.86
CA MET A 3 14.44 -17.39 5.92
C MET A 3 13.49 -16.48 6.71
N GLY A 4 13.99 -15.79 7.74
CA GLY A 4 13.19 -14.81 8.50
C GLY A 4 12.86 -13.58 7.65
N THR A 5 13.86 -13.05 6.92
CA THR A 5 13.65 -11.96 5.96
C THR A 5 12.68 -12.36 4.84
N ALA A 6 12.77 -13.61 4.36
CA ALA A 6 11.83 -14.11 3.36
C ALA A 6 10.39 -14.16 3.89
N ALA A 7 10.18 -14.60 5.13
CA ALA A 7 8.85 -14.63 5.75
C ALA A 7 8.23 -13.22 5.87
N VAL A 8 9.02 -12.22 6.28
CA VAL A 8 8.56 -10.82 6.34
C VAL A 8 8.21 -10.29 4.95
N ARG A 9 9.01 -10.62 3.92
CA ARG A 9 8.68 -10.27 2.52
C ARG A 9 7.37 -10.91 2.06
N THR A 10 7.06 -12.12 2.51
CA THR A 10 5.77 -12.77 2.21
C THR A 10 4.61 -12.00 2.82
N LEU A 11 4.74 -11.49 4.05
CA LEU A 11 3.72 -10.63 4.67
C LEU A 11 3.56 -9.31 3.90
N LEU A 12 4.66 -8.64 3.55
CA LEU A 12 4.60 -7.40 2.77
C LEU A 12 3.94 -7.62 1.41
N ASN A 13 4.27 -8.72 0.73
CA ASN A 13 3.62 -9.11 -0.51
C ASN A 13 2.12 -9.33 -0.29
N PHE A 14 1.73 -10.05 0.75
CA PHE A 14 0.31 -10.27 1.05
C PHE A 14 -0.45 -8.94 1.27
N VAL A 15 0.11 -8.01 2.05
CA VAL A 15 -0.53 -6.71 2.32
C VAL A 15 -0.65 -5.86 1.06
N PHE A 16 0.45 -5.60 0.36
CA PHE A 16 0.43 -4.67 -0.78
C PHE A 16 -0.16 -5.29 -2.05
N ASN A 17 0.15 -6.55 -2.33
CA ASN A 17 -0.36 -7.22 -3.51
C ASN A 17 -1.78 -7.73 -3.27
N THR A 18 -1.97 -8.62 -2.30
CA THR A 18 -3.25 -9.34 -2.14
C THR A 18 -4.35 -8.48 -1.54
N LEU A 19 -4.04 -7.65 -0.53
CA LEU A 19 -5.06 -6.85 0.16
C LEU A 19 -5.34 -5.49 -0.49
N ILE A 20 -4.50 -5.05 -1.43
CA ILE A 20 -4.65 -3.75 -2.10
C ILE A 20 -4.67 -3.93 -3.63
N ASP A 21 -3.54 -4.30 -4.25
CA ASP A 21 -3.39 -4.22 -5.71
C ASP A 21 -4.23 -5.24 -6.50
N ALA A 22 -4.46 -6.42 -5.92
CA ALA A 22 -5.31 -7.47 -6.46
C ALA A 22 -6.81 -7.13 -6.41
N ASN A 23 -7.17 -6.00 -5.78
CA ASN A 23 -8.54 -5.52 -5.63
C ASN A 23 -9.47 -6.55 -4.97
N PRO A 24 -9.19 -6.96 -3.71
CA PRO A 24 -9.96 -8.01 -3.04
C PRO A 24 -11.41 -7.58 -2.81
N THR A 25 -12.30 -8.56 -2.69
CA THR A 25 -13.68 -8.33 -2.24
C THR A 25 -13.71 -7.97 -0.76
N CYS A 26 -14.36 -6.87 -0.44
CA CYS A 26 -14.59 -6.39 0.92
C CYS A 26 -15.64 -7.23 1.62
N THR A 27 -15.43 -7.48 2.91
CA THR A 27 -16.28 -8.37 3.71
C THR A 27 -17.58 -7.69 4.17
N TYR A 28 -17.60 -6.36 4.28
CA TYR A 28 -18.75 -5.61 4.80
C TYR A 28 -19.87 -5.37 3.77
N ASP A 29 -19.58 -5.43 2.46
CA ASP A 29 -20.57 -5.18 1.40
C ASP A 29 -20.48 -6.14 0.20
N SER A 30 -19.55 -7.10 0.22
CA SER A 30 -19.32 -8.06 -0.87
C SER A 30 -18.94 -7.42 -2.21
N THR A 31 -18.43 -6.19 -2.23
CA THR A 31 -17.95 -5.54 -3.45
C THR A 31 -16.41 -5.45 -3.46
N ALA A 32 -15.80 -5.25 -4.62
CA ALA A 32 -14.34 -5.10 -4.68
C ALA A 32 -13.89 -3.81 -3.99
N LEU A 33 -12.69 -3.81 -3.37
CA LEU A 33 -12.14 -2.65 -2.66
C LEU A 33 -12.22 -1.36 -3.49
N PHE A 34 -11.89 -1.45 -4.77
CA PHE A 34 -12.06 -0.41 -5.77
C PHE A 34 -13.18 -0.82 -6.74
N ALA A 35 -14.37 -0.26 -6.52
CA ALA A 35 -15.57 -0.53 -7.29
C ALA A 35 -16.35 0.75 -7.58
N ALA A 36 -17.22 0.69 -8.59
CA ALA A 36 -18.18 1.77 -8.84
C ALA A 36 -19.10 1.93 -7.61
N GLY A 37 -19.21 3.16 -7.10
CA GLY A 37 -19.97 3.48 -5.88
C GLY A 37 -19.09 3.73 -4.64
N HIS A 38 -17.88 3.18 -4.58
CA HIS A 38 -16.92 3.44 -3.49
C HIS A 38 -16.23 4.80 -3.60
N ASN A 39 -16.34 5.46 -4.75
CA ASN A 39 -15.75 6.77 -5.03
C ASN A 39 -14.26 6.84 -4.64
N ASN A 40 -13.53 5.75 -4.85
CA ASN A 40 -12.16 5.60 -4.43
C ASN A 40 -11.21 5.17 -5.56
N ASP A 41 -11.63 5.40 -6.81
CA ASP A 41 -10.84 5.13 -8.00
C ASP A 41 -10.95 6.32 -8.97
N LEU A 42 -9.80 6.89 -9.36
CA LEU A 42 -9.74 7.91 -10.40
C LEU A 42 -9.89 7.34 -11.82
N GLY A 43 -9.75 6.02 -11.98
CA GLY A 43 -9.87 5.31 -13.25
C GLY A 43 -8.58 5.26 -14.06
N ALA A 44 -8.73 4.80 -15.30
CA ALA A 44 -7.64 4.61 -16.27
C ALA A 44 -7.12 5.95 -16.83
N SER A 45 -5.91 5.92 -17.41
CA SER A 45 -5.25 7.08 -18.04
C SER A 45 -5.04 8.27 -17.10
N LYS A 46 -4.74 7.98 -15.83
CA LYS A 46 -4.48 8.97 -14.78
C LYS A 46 -3.05 8.83 -14.24
N PRO A 47 -2.00 8.98 -15.08
CA PRO A 47 -0.62 8.81 -14.65
C PRO A 47 -0.27 9.75 -13.50
N LEU A 48 0.74 9.37 -12.71
CA LEU A 48 1.18 10.17 -11.58
C LEU A 48 1.68 11.53 -12.07
N ASN A 49 0.96 12.59 -11.68
CA ASN A 49 1.31 13.99 -11.90
C ASN A 49 0.56 14.83 -10.86
N GLU A 50 0.87 16.12 -10.79
CA GLU A 50 0.29 17.03 -9.80
C GLU A 50 -1.25 17.08 -9.87
N THR A 51 -1.81 17.33 -11.06
CA THR A 51 -3.28 17.45 -11.24
C THR A 51 -4.03 16.19 -10.81
N ASN A 52 -3.51 15.01 -11.16
CA ASN A 52 -4.13 13.75 -10.77
C ASN A 52 -3.94 13.45 -9.28
N LEU A 53 -2.80 13.85 -8.69
CA LEU A 53 -2.58 13.73 -7.26
C LEU A 53 -3.51 14.66 -6.46
N GLU A 54 -3.76 15.88 -6.93
CA GLU A 54 -4.76 16.80 -6.37
C GLU A 54 -6.18 16.22 -6.47
N ALA A 55 -6.50 15.59 -7.61
CA ALA A 55 -7.79 14.92 -7.78
C ALA A 55 -7.94 13.74 -6.79
N ALA A 56 -6.91 12.92 -6.61
CA ALA A 56 -6.91 11.81 -5.66
C ALA A 56 -7.03 12.31 -4.21
N TRP A 57 -6.29 13.36 -3.87
CA TRP A 57 -6.38 14.06 -2.59
C TRP A 57 -7.79 14.55 -2.31
N GLY A 58 -8.39 15.23 -3.28
CA GLY A 58 -9.76 15.76 -3.18
C GLY A 58 -10.80 14.65 -3.06
N LEU A 59 -10.61 13.54 -3.76
CA LEU A 59 -11.51 12.39 -3.70
C LEU A 59 -11.53 11.76 -2.31
N LEU A 60 -10.34 11.55 -1.72
CA LEU A 60 -10.22 11.04 -0.35
C LEU A 60 -10.85 11.97 0.68
N ARG A 61 -10.61 13.29 0.57
CA ARG A 61 -11.20 14.30 1.48
C ARG A 61 -12.72 14.38 1.38
N LYS A 62 -13.29 14.02 0.23
CA LYS A 62 -14.74 14.06 -0.05
C LYS A 62 -15.45 12.75 0.28
N GLN A 63 -14.72 11.73 0.76
CA GLN A 63 -15.32 10.48 1.18
C GLN A 63 -16.42 10.68 2.22
N THR A 64 -17.49 9.91 2.04
CA THR A 64 -18.68 9.94 2.89
C THR A 64 -18.78 8.67 3.69
N GLY A 65 -19.14 8.80 4.96
CA GLY A 65 -19.46 7.65 5.80
C GLY A 65 -20.81 7.02 5.44
N LEU A 66 -21.26 6.10 6.28
CA LEU A 66 -22.41 5.25 5.96
C LEU A 66 -23.73 6.05 5.96
N ASP A 67 -23.81 7.09 6.79
CA ASP A 67 -24.98 7.96 6.94
C ASP A 67 -24.87 9.24 6.08
N GLY A 68 -23.87 9.29 5.19
CA GLY A 68 -23.63 10.43 4.29
C GLY A 68 -22.82 11.57 4.94
N GLU A 69 -22.33 11.37 6.15
CA GLU A 69 -21.46 12.31 6.86
C GLU A 69 -20.12 12.49 6.14
N LYS A 70 -19.53 13.70 6.25
CA LYS A 70 -18.22 13.99 5.66
C LYS A 70 -17.12 13.58 6.64
N LEU A 71 -16.31 12.58 6.26
CA LEU A 71 -15.26 12.03 7.14
C LEU A 71 -14.00 12.92 7.21
N ASN A 72 -13.80 13.79 6.21
CA ASN A 72 -12.67 14.71 6.13
C ASN A 72 -11.29 14.02 6.29
N LEU A 73 -11.17 12.78 5.81
CA LEU A 73 -9.95 11.97 5.88
C LEU A 73 -8.76 12.72 5.28
N VAL A 74 -7.66 12.82 6.02
CA VAL A 74 -6.45 13.55 5.63
C VAL A 74 -5.51 12.57 4.92
N PRO A 75 -5.18 12.79 3.64
CA PRO A 75 -4.16 11.98 2.97
C PRO A 75 -2.79 12.16 3.61
N ARG A 76 -2.12 11.06 3.94
CA ARG A 76 -0.79 11.05 4.56
C ARG A 76 0.22 10.18 3.82
N ILE A 77 -0.24 9.17 3.10
CA ILE A 77 0.64 8.16 2.51
C ILE A 77 0.38 8.10 1.00
N LEU A 78 1.46 8.10 0.23
CA LEU A 78 1.46 7.85 -1.22
C LEU A 78 2.25 6.57 -1.48
N ILE A 79 1.57 5.51 -1.94
CA ILE A 79 2.20 4.23 -2.27
C ILE A 79 2.44 4.17 -3.77
N VAL A 80 3.67 3.87 -4.18
CA VAL A 80 4.09 3.82 -5.59
C VAL A 80 5.02 2.64 -5.87
N HIS A 81 5.07 2.24 -7.14
CA HIS A 81 6.06 1.28 -7.61
C HIS A 81 7.45 1.93 -7.69
N PRO A 82 8.56 1.19 -7.50
CA PRO A 82 9.93 1.69 -7.65
C PRO A 82 10.18 2.53 -8.92
N ASP A 83 9.59 2.17 -10.05
CA ASP A 83 9.76 2.91 -11.31
C ASP A 83 9.22 4.35 -11.24
N GLN A 84 8.25 4.60 -10.36
CA GLN A 84 7.62 5.92 -10.16
C GLN A 84 8.18 6.65 -8.93
N GLU A 85 9.07 6.03 -8.15
CA GLU A 85 9.60 6.59 -6.90
C GLU A 85 10.28 7.96 -7.11
N ALA A 86 11.10 8.09 -8.16
CA ALA A 86 11.78 9.34 -8.45
C ALA A 86 10.78 10.46 -8.77
N LEU A 87 9.70 10.16 -9.48
CA LEU A 87 8.64 11.12 -9.82
C LEU A 87 7.83 11.49 -8.58
N ALA A 88 7.43 10.50 -7.77
CA ALA A 88 6.68 10.70 -6.52
C ALA A 88 7.46 11.59 -5.54
N ASN A 89 8.76 11.32 -5.35
CA ASN A 89 9.60 12.11 -4.47
C ASN A 89 9.77 13.55 -4.96
N ARG A 90 9.86 13.78 -6.28
CA ARG A 90 9.88 15.14 -6.84
C ARG A 90 8.57 15.87 -6.56
N LEU A 91 7.43 15.24 -6.82
CA LEU A 91 6.10 15.84 -6.58
C LEU A 91 5.86 16.16 -5.09
N VAL A 92 6.35 15.33 -4.18
CA VAL A 92 6.11 15.49 -2.74
C VAL A 92 7.13 16.40 -2.06
N ASN A 93 8.41 16.34 -2.44
CA ASN A 93 9.49 17.04 -1.72
C ASN A 93 9.99 18.32 -2.41
N SER A 94 9.64 18.57 -3.68
CA SER A 94 10.06 19.79 -4.38
C SER A 94 9.59 21.05 -3.64
N GLU A 95 10.45 22.05 -3.58
CA GLU A 95 10.16 23.35 -2.96
C GLU A 95 9.20 24.19 -3.82
N LEU A 96 9.27 23.99 -5.14
CA LEU A 96 8.49 24.70 -6.16
C LEU A 96 7.60 23.72 -6.92
N VAL A 97 6.45 24.20 -7.37
CA VAL A 97 5.55 23.44 -8.24
C VAL A 97 6.25 23.11 -9.55
N VAL A 98 6.36 21.81 -9.88
CA VAL A 98 6.86 21.34 -11.17
C VAL A 98 5.67 21.31 -12.13
N ALA A 99 5.44 22.44 -12.80
CA ALA A 99 4.37 22.56 -13.80
C ALA A 99 4.72 21.69 -15.02
N GLY A 100 4.01 20.56 -15.16
CA GLY A 100 4.23 19.61 -16.24
C GLY A 100 5.34 18.61 -15.92
N GLY A 101 5.09 17.33 -16.15
CA GLY A 101 6.02 16.22 -15.89
C GLY A 101 7.32 16.22 -16.71
N ASP A 102 7.68 17.36 -17.32
CA ASP A 102 8.91 17.60 -18.07
C ASP A 102 9.59 18.86 -17.52
N THR A 103 10.90 18.77 -17.29
CA THR A 103 11.78 19.75 -16.64
C THR A 103 11.94 21.09 -17.39
N THR A 104 11.10 21.39 -18.39
CA THR A 104 11.29 22.49 -19.34
C THR A 104 10.18 23.53 -19.34
N VAL A 105 9.10 23.36 -18.56
CA VAL A 105 8.02 24.36 -18.49
C VAL A 105 8.00 25.04 -17.12
N GLY A 106 8.41 26.31 -17.12
CA GLY A 106 8.23 27.34 -16.09
C GLY A 106 7.99 26.85 -14.66
N VAL A 107 9.05 26.89 -13.84
CA VAL A 107 8.93 26.83 -12.38
C VAL A 107 8.00 27.96 -11.92
N VAL A 108 6.78 27.62 -11.50
CA VAL A 108 5.86 28.60 -10.93
C VAL A 108 6.29 28.80 -9.48
N PRO A 109 6.48 30.05 -9.00
CA PRO A 109 6.81 30.35 -7.61
C PRO A 109 5.58 30.14 -6.70
N ALA A 110 5.04 28.92 -6.71
CA ALA A 110 4.00 28.46 -5.82
C ALA A 110 4.62 27.43 -4.87
N SER A 111 4.34 27.60 -3.57
CA SER A 111 4.75 26.63 -2.56
C SER A 111 4.05 25.29 -2.83
N ASN A 112 4.82 24.21 -2.91
CA ASN A 112 4.27 22.88 -3.12
C ASN A 112 3.30 22.49 -2.00
N PHE A 113 2.03 22.28 -2.35
CA PHE A 113 0.97 21.91 -1.41
C PHE A 113 1.23 20.57 -0.70
N PHE A 114 1.86 19.61 -1.37
CA PHE A 114 2.07 18.26 -0.85
C PHE A 114 3.26 18.15 0.11
N ARG A 115 4.11 19.17 0.15
CA ARG A 115 5.35 19.16 0.92
C ARG A 115 5.11 19.00 2.41
N GLY A 116 5.71 17.97 3.00
CA GLY A 116 5.54 17.60 4.40
C GLY A 116 4.15 17.06 4.75
N ARG A 117 3.28 16.86 3.75
CA ARG A 117 1.91 16.33 3.93
C ARG A 117 1.81 14.86 3.54
N LEU A 118 2.50 14.44 2.48
CA LEU A 118 2.57 13.05 2.06
C LEU A 118 3.91 12.41 2.41
N GLN A 119 3.87 11.16 2.83
CA GLN A 119 5.00 10.26 2.90
C GLN A 119 4.94 9.28 1.73
N VAL A 120 6.03 9.18 0.97
CA VAL A 120 6.13 8.23 -0.14
C VAL A 120 6.55 6.87 0.42
N ILE A 121 5.78 5.82 0.11
CA ILE A 121 6.11 4.43 0.37
C ILE A 121 6.31 3.73 -0.96
N THR A 122 7.53 3.24 -1.19
CA THR A 122 7.90 2.54 -2.41
C THR A 122 7.84 1.03 -2.18
N THR A 123 7.11 0.29 -3.01
CA THR A 123 7.00 -1.16 -2.89
C THR A 123 6.93 -1.85 -4.26
N PRO A 124 7.70 -2.93 -4.50
CA PRO A 124 7.67 -3.68 -5.76
C PRO A 124 6.46 -4.62 -5.86
N TYR A 125 5.62 -4.69 -4.81
CA TYR A 125 4.51 -5.65 -4.73
C TYR A 125 3.21 -5.13 -5.36
N ILE A 126 3.22 -3.93 -5.93
CA ILE A 126 2.07 -3.33 -6.63
C ILE A 126 2.35 -3.23 -8.14
N THR A 127 1.29 -3.14 -8.94
CA THR A 127 1.37 -2.94 -10.38
C THR A 127 2.17 -1.69 -10.74
N THR A 128 3.05 -1.78 -11.75
CA THR A 128 4.05 -0.76 -12.09
C THR A 128 3.50 0.63 -12.41
N THR A 129 2.28 0.70 -12.95
CA THR A 129 1.65 1.95 -13.38
C THR A 129 0.79 2.60 -12.30
N ARG A 130 0.35 1.82 -11.30
CA ARG A 130 -0.64 2.24 -10.31
C ARG A 130 0.02 2.95 -9.14
N TYR A 131 -0.73 3.89 -8.57
CA TYR A 131 -0.40 4.51 -7.30
C TYR A 131 -1.64 4.61 -6.42
N TYR A 132 -1.37 4.68 -5.11
CA TYR A 132 -2.41 4.71 -4.09
C TYR A 132 -2.18 5.87 -3.14
N VAL A 133 -3.24 6.64 -2.87
CA VAL A 133 -3.23 7.70 -1.87
C VAL A 133 -4.06 7.24 -0.69
N CYS A 134 -3.43 7.16 0.49
CA CYS A 134 -4.06 6.64 1.69
C CYS A 134 -4.21 7.74 2.76
N ALA A 135 -5.30 7.64 3.51
CA ALA A 135 -5.61 8.46 4.66
C ALA A 135 -4.64 8.17 5.81
N ASP A 136 -4.67 9.04 6.82
CA ASP A 136 -4.04 8.74 8.10
C ASP A 136 -4.67 7.47 8.71
N PRO A 137 -3.87 6.43 9.03
CA PRO A 137 -4.38 5.22 9.67
C PRO A 137 -5.04 5.47 11.04
N SER A 138 -4.79 6.61 11.68
CA SER A 138 -5.45 6.99 12.93
C SER A 138 -6.89 7.47 12.75
N GLN A 139 -7.32 7.79 11.53
CA GLN A 139 -8.65 8.34 11.25
C GLN A 139 -9.69 7.33 10.77
N SER A 140 -9.25 6.15 10.31
CA SER A 140 -10.13 5.14 9.74
C SER A 140 -9.49 3.77 9.84
N ASP A 141 -10.30 2.76 10.15
CA ASP A 141 -9.88 1.36 10.12
C ASP A 141 -9.54 0.95 8.69
N THR A 142 -8.29 0.55 8.46
CA THR A 142 -7.76 0.31 7.11
C THR A 142 -7.78 -1.17 6.76
N ILE A 143 -6.87 -1.92 7.37
CA ILE A 143 -6.65 -3.34 7.12
C ILE A 143 -6.45 -4.02 8.48
N GLU A 144 -7.13 -5.14 8.68
CA GLU A 144 -6.87 -6.02 9.81
C GLU A 144 -5.93 -7.15 9.40
N ILE A 145 -4.94 -7.45 10.24
CA ILE A 145 -4.05 -8.60 10.08
C ILE A 145 -4.13 -9.43 11.36
N GLY A 146 -4.53 -10.69 11.19
CA GLY A 146 -4.58 -11.67 12.25
C GLY A 146 -3.40 -12.64 12.16
N PHE A 147 -2.74 -12.88 13.29
CA PHE A 147 -1.67 -13.86 13.41
C PHE A 147 -2.17 -15.10 14.17
N TYR A 148 -1.86 -16.30 13.65
CA TYR A 148 -2.29 -17.53 14.29
C TYR A 148 -1.69 -17.63 15.71
N GLN A 149 -2.55 -17.80 16.72
CA GLN A 149 -2.18 -17.81 18.14
C GLN A 149 -1.39 -16.56 18.60
N GLY A 150 -1.59 -15.40 17.95
CA GLY A 150 -0.88 -14.17 18.29
C GLY A 150 0.61 -14.20 17.98
N GLN A 151 1.07 -15.14 17.15
CA GLN A 151 2.48 -15.29 16.78
C GLN A 151 2.84 -14.33 15.63
N GLU A 152 3.19 -13.10 15.99
CA GLU A 152 3.52 -12.04 15.01
C GLU A 152 4.91 -12.22 14.37
N THR A 153 5.77 -13.03 14.98
CA THR A 153 7.11 -13.33 14.48
C THR A 153 7.17 -14.70 13.80
N PRO A 154 7.96 -14.85 12.73
CA PRO A 154 8.12 -16.13 12.06
C PRO A 154 8.79 -17.14 13.00
N GLN A 155 8.19 -18.32 13.12
CA GLN A 155 8.68 -19.40 13.95
C GLN A 155 9.72 -20.22 13.19
N PHE A 156 10.82 -20.55 13.86
CA PHE A 156 11.92 -21.31 13.29
C PHE A 156 11.99 -22.69 13.94
N PHE A 157 12.07 -23.71 13.10
CA PHE A 157 12.18 -25.10 13.51
C PHE A 157 13.42 -25.69 12.85
N VAL A 158 14.23 -26.38 13.66
CA VAL A 158 15.32 -27.24 13.19
C VAL A 158 14.88 -28.67 13.42
N GLU A 159 15.26 -29.56 12.51
CA GLU A 159 15.09 -31.00 12.73
C GLU A 159 15.77 -31.40 14.06
N ALA A 160 15.08 -32.24 14.84
CA ALA A 160 15.62 -32.67 16.12
C ALA A 160 16.70 -33.73 15.90
N LYS A 161 17.80 -33.63 16.65
CA LYS A 161 18.92 -34.57 16.54
C LYS A 161 18.42 -36.01 16.71
N GLY A 162 18.60 -36.83 15.68
CA GLY A 162 18.18 -38.24 15.68
C GLY A 162 16.76 -38.52 15.19
N SER A 163 16.03 -37.53 14.66
CA SER A 163 14.69 -37.73 14.08
C SER A 163 14.67 -37.98 12.57
N GLY A 164 15.82 -38.10 11.89
CA GLY A 164 15.86 -38.25 10.43
C GLY A 164 17.21 -38.59 9.79
N VAL A 165 17.32 -38.25 8.49
CA VAL A 165 18.37 -38.66 7.52
C VAL A 165 19.73 -37.97 7.70
N GLU A 166 19.91 -37.17 8.75
CA GLU A 166 21.13 -36.37 9.00
C GLU A 166 22.41 -37.23 9.08
N PHE A 167 22.30 -38.51 9.47
CA PHE A 167 23.44 -39.44 9.50
C PHE A 167 23.67 -40.14 8.15
N GLU A 168 22.62 -40.27 7.32
CA GLU A 168 22.73 -40.88 5.98
C GLU A 168 23.16 -39.86 4.93
N ARG A 169 22.91 -38.56 5.17
CA ARG A 169 23.24 -37.45 4.29
C ARG A 169 23.70 -36.28 5.13
N ASP A 170 24.86 -35.72 4.82
CA ASP A 170 25.40 -34.53 5.47
C ASP A 170 24.57 -33.29 5.10
N ALA A 171 23.44 -33.13 5.78
CA ALA A 171 22.44 -32.10 5.51
C ALA A 171 21.73 -31.68 6.80
N MET A 172 21.48 -30.38 6.93
CA MET A 172 20.65 -29.80 7.99
C MET A 172 19.31 -29.37 7.41
N ARG A 173 18.20 -29.86 7.98
CA ARG A 173 16.85 -29.45 7.57
C ARG A 173 16.28 -28.41 8.53
N THR A 174 15.64 -27.42 7.94
CA THR A 174 15.14 -26.26 8.65
C THR A 174 13.80 -25.86 8.07
N LYS A 175 12.86 -25.46 8.92
CA LYS A 175 11.54 -25.01 8.54
C LYS A 175 11.25 -23.66 9.19
N THR A 176 10.78 -22.71 8.40
CA THR A 176 10.20 -21.47 8.91
C THR A 176 8.68 -21.53 8.71
N ARG A 177 7.92 -21.20 9.75
CA ARG A 177 6.46 -21.13 9.71
C ARG A 177 6.05 -19.69 10.03
N TYR A 178 5.23 -19.12 9.16
CA TYR A 178 4.58 -17.85 9.41
C TYR A 178 3.14 -17.95 8.92
N ILE A 179 2.19 -17.84 9.84
CA ILE A 179 0.76 -18.05 9.55
C ILE A 179 0.04 -16.77 9.92
N PHE A 180 -0.52 -16.12 8.92
CA PHE A 180 -1.25 -14.87 9.03
C PHE A 180 -2.41 -14.86 8.03
N GLY A 181 -3.39 -14.01 8.30
CA GLY A 181 -4.47 -13.68 7.38
C GLY A 181 -4.84 -12.21 7.56
N GLY A 182 -5.66 -11.67 6.66
CA GLY A 182 -6.08 -10.28 6.78
C GLY A 182 -7.17 -9.94 5.79
N THR A 183 -7.84 -8.81 6.05
CA THR A 183 -8.93 -8.30 5.22
C THR A 183 -8.99 -6.77 5.32
N PRO A 184 -9.34 -6.07 4.23
CA PRO A 184 -9.67 -4.65 4.32
C PRO A 184 -10.98 -4.46 5.10
N LEU A 185 -10.99 -3.51 6.03
CA LEU A 185 -12.14 -3.21 6.88
C LEU A 185 -13.02 -2.10 6.31
N ASP A 186 -12.44 -1.14 5.58
CA ASP A 186 -13.13 -0.07 4.90
C ASP A 186 -12.46 0.16 3.52
N HIS A 187 -13.18 0.75 2.57
CA HIS A 187 -12.66 1.21 1.28
C HIS A 187 -12.30 2.69 1.27
N ARG A 188 -12.84 3.48 2.20
CA ARG A 188 -12.78 4.95 2.18
C ARG A 188 -11.40 5.51 2.47
N TRP A 189 -10.55 4.74 3.15
CA TRP A 189 -9.20 5.18 3.55
C TRP A 189 -8.21 5.23 2.40
N ILE A 190 -8.50 4.64 1.23
CA ILE A 190 -7.56 4.52 0.12
C ILE A 190 -8.20 4.99 -1.17
N VAL A 191 -7.44 5.67 -2.03
CA VAL A 191 -7.81 5.99 -3.41
C VAL A 191 -6.79 5.40 -4.36
N ARG A 192 -7.26 4.72 -5.42
CA ARG A 192 -6.43 4.19 -6.52
C ARG A 192 -6.48 5.10 -7.74
N ALA A 193 -5.42 5.07 -8.52
CA ALA A 193 -5.38 5.71 -9.82
C ALA A 193 -4.51 4.96 -10.83
N ASN A 194 -4.74 5.25 -12.11
CA ASN A 194 -4.00 4.73 -13.26
C ASN A 194 -4.11 3.21 -13.45
N VAL A 195 -5.36 2.74 -13.38
CA VAL A 195 -5.74 1.33 -13.56
C VAL A 195 -5.60 0.89 -15.00
#